data_AF-A0A9X6RWH5-F1
#
_entry.id   AF-A0A9X6RWH5-F1
#
_cell.length_a   1.000
_cell.length_b   1.000
_cell.length_c   1.000
_cell.angle_alpha   90.00
_cell.angle_beta   90.00
_cell.angle_gamma   90.00
#
_symmetry.space_group_name_H-M   'P 1'
#
loop_
_entity.id
_entity.type
_entity.pdbx_description
1 polymer ?
#
loop_
_entity_poly.entity_id
_entity_poly.type
_entity_poly.pdbx_seq_one_letter_code
_entity_poly.pdbx_strand_id
1 'polypeptide(L)'
;MKNANEIVIGKPVKINHVLIGAAAIVILSLFVTGFGYLPWWVFLIVLILGIFITLPTCFNSYWRINEEEVKITSYSNNDAVKLMQLLGLHKRDEQVIKLANIENAEIIYKKNIRISPVDFNPDYLNLYLDTKDGQKYTLSLGNIDYQKFDTIIQFLKDNQIELIDKQGIVQLLRENKNLFTHFHNKKWTAV
;
A
#
# COMPACT_ATOMS: atom_id res chain seq x y z
N MET A 1 8.01 3.51 21.72
CA MET A 1 6.99 4.58 21.87
C MET A 1 6.37 4.81 20.50
N LYS A 2 5.04 4.76 20.36
CA LYS A 2 4.36 5.17 19.10
C LYS A 2 4.51 6.68 19.01
N ASN A 3 5.22 7.19 18.00
CA ASN A 3 5.18 8.63 17.70
C ASN A 3 3.73 8.97 17.34
N ALA A 4 3.12 9.88 18.10
CA ALA A 4 1.72 10.25 17.93
C ALA A 4 1.43 10.90 16.56
N ASN A 5 2.48 11.30 15.84
CA ASN A 5 2.44 11.98 14.54
C ASN A 5 2.94 11.11 13.38
N GLU A 6 2.85 9.78 13.47
CA GLU A 6 3.25 8.90 12.35
C GLU A 6 2.10 8.72 11.34
N ILE A 7 2.34 9.08 10.08
CA ILE A 7 1.42 8.80 8.97
C ILE A 7 1.82 7.49 8.30
N VAL A 8 0.87 6.58 8.13
CA VAL A 8 1.07 5.28 7.49
C VAL A 8 0.24 5.20 6.21
N ILE A 9 0.90 4.90 5.09
CA ILE A 9 0.27 4.76 3.77
C ILE A 9 0.51 3.35 3.24
N GLY A 10 -0.59 2.71 2.80
CA GLY A 10 -0.59 1.32 2.35
C GLY A 10 -1.35 0.39 3.31
N LYS A 11 -1.04 -0.90 3.25
CA LYS A 11 -1.74 -1.95 4.01
C LYS A 11 -0.78 -2.67 4.96
N PRO A 12 -0.39 -2.06 6.09
CA PRO A 12 0.42 -2.75 7.09
C PRO A 12 -0.31 -3.97 7.64
N VAL A 13 0.46 -4.92 8.18
CA VAL A 13 -0.11 -6.11 8.82
C VAL A 13 -0.93 -5.68 10.04
N LYS A 14 -2.24 -5.89 9.97
CA LYS A 14 -3.17 -5.72 11.09
C LYS A 14 -3.55 -7.09 11.62
N ILE A 15 -3.14 -7.42 12.84
CA ILE A 15 -3.38 -8.73 13.47
C ILE A 15 -4.86 -9.09 13.39
N ASN A 16 -5.77 -8.16 13.66
CA ASN A 16 -7.21 -8.41 13.59
C ASN A 16 -7.67 -8.86 12.18
N HIS A 17 -7.11 -8.29 11.10
CA HIS A 17 -7.48 -8.70 9.74
C HIS A 17 -6.96 -10.10 9.43
N VAL A 18 -5.73 -10.42 9.88
CA VAL A 18 -5.14 -11.76 9.74
C VAL A 18 -5.97 -12.80 10.50
N LEU A 19 -6.38 -12.50 11.74
CA LEU A 19 -7.20 -13.38 12.56
C LEU A 19 -8.59 -13.59 11.96
N ILE A 20 -9.25 -12.53 11.49
CA ILE A 20 -10.55 -12.62 10.82
C ILE A 20 -10.43 -13.43 9.53
N GLY A 21 -9.39 -13.18 8.73
CA GLY A 21 -9.09 -13.97 7.53
C GLY A 21 -8.90 -15.44 7.86
N ALA A 22 -8.04 -15.76 8.84
CA ALA A 22 -7.81 -17.12 9.31
C ALA A 22 -9.10 -17.81 9.77
N ALA A 23 -9.91 -17.14 10.59
CA ALA A 23 -11.19 -17.68 11.06
C ALA A 23 -12.17 -17.94 9.92
N ALA A 24 -12.28 -17.00 8.97
CA ALA A 24 -13.14 -17.16 7.79
C ALA A 24 -12.73 -18.36 6.94
N ILE A 25 -11.42 -18.59 6.75
CA ILE A 25 -10.91 -19.74 6.01
C ILE A 25 -11.26 -21.05 6.73
N VAL A 26 -11.09 -21.10 8.05
CA VAL A 26 -11.41 -22.31 8.82
C VAL A 26 -12.90 -22.64 8.68
N ILE A 27 -13.78 -21.65 8.85
CA ILE A 27 -15.24 -21.84 8.71
C ILE A 27 -15.59 -22.28 7.29
N LEU A 28 -15.02 -21.63 6.27
CA LEU A 28 -15.25 -21.99 4.87
C LEU A 28 -14.75 -23.40 4.56
N SER A 29 -13.59 -23.78 5.09
CA SER A 29 -13.00 -25.11 4.89
C SER A 29 -13.86 -26.19 5.55
N LEU A 30 -14.36 -25.93 6.77
CA LEU A 30 -15.31 -26.82 7.44
C LEU A 30 -16.59 -26.96 6.62
N PHE A 31 -17.15 -25.85 6.13
CA PHE A 31 -18.36 -25.87 5.31
C PHE A 31 -18.18 -26.69 4.02
N VAL A 32 -17.11 -26.42 3.25
CA VAL A 32 -16.80 -27.11 1.99
C VAL A 32 -16.54 -28.60 2.20
N THR A 33 -16.02 -28.99 3.37
CA THR A 33 -15.75 -30.40 3.70
C THR A 33 -16.88 -31.10 4.45
N GLY A 34 -18.03 -30.45 4.57
CA GLY A 34 -19.20 -31.02 5.25
C GLY A 34 -18.96 -31.22 6.74
N PHE A 35 -18.24 -30.33 7.41
CA PHE A 35 -18.03 -30.36 8.86
C PHE A 35 -17.55 -31.72 9.41
N GLY A 36 -16.71 -32.43 8.65
CA GLY A 36 -16.15 -33.73 9.05
C GLY A 36 -16.81 -34.95 8.44
N TYR A 37 -17.76 -34.79 7.51
CA TYR A 37 -18.26 -35.92 6.70
C TYR A 37 -17.20 -36.48 5.74
N LEU A 38 -16.28 -35.64 5.26
CA LEU A 38 -15.13 -36.08 4.45
C LEU A 38 -13.96 -36.50 5.34
N PRO A 39 -13.04 -37.33 4.82
CA PRO A 39 -11.79 -37.64 5.51
C PRO A 39 -11.04 -36.36 5.93
N TRP A 40 -10.49 -36.38 7.14
CA TRP A 40 -9.84 -35.20 7.75
C TRP A 40 -8.72 -34.59 6.89
N TRP A 41 -8.05 -35.39 6.06
CA TRP A 41 -6.98 -34.91 5.17
C TRP A 41 -7.52 -34.01 4.06
N VAL A 42 -8.78 -34.19 3.62
CA VAL A 42 -9.44 -33.31 2.64
C VAL A 42 -9.61 -31.91 3.22
N PHE A 43 -10.02 -31.82 4.49
CA PHE A 43 -10.10 -30.56 5.21
C PHE A 43 -8.74 -29.86 5.28
N LEU A 44 -7.67 -30.60 5.58
CA LEU A 44 -6.32 -30.04 5.65
C LEU A 44 -5.85 -29.47 4.31
N ILE A 45 -6.12 -30.15 3.18
CA ILE A 45 -5.80 -29.63 1.85
C ILE A 45 -6.56 -28.34 1.56
N VAL A 46 -7.88 -28.32 1.78
CA VAL A 46 -8.72 -27.14 1.55
C VAL A 46 -8.27 -25.97 2.42
N LEU A 47 -7.95 -26.23 3.69
CA LEU A 47 -7.45 -25.23 4.64
C LEU A 47 -6.13 -24.62 4.17
N ILE A 48 -5.16 -25.44 3.75
CA ILE A 48 -3.85 -24.96 3.27
C ILE A 48 -4.02 -24.10 2.02
N LEU A 49 -4.84 -24.55 1.05
CA LEU A 49 -5.12 -23.78 -0.16
C LEU A 49 -5.80 -22.44 0.18
N GLY A 50 -6.78 -22.47 1.09
CA GLY A 50 -7.46 -21.27 1.56
C GLY A 50 -6.50 -20.28 2.20
N ILE A 51 -5.60 -20.74 3.07
CA ILE A 51 -4.55 -19.94 3.70
C ILE A 51 -3.64 -19.31 2.64
N PHE A 52 -3.18 -20.12 1.68
CA PHE A 52 -2.25 -19.67 0.65
C PHE A 52 -2.85 -18.59 -0.25
N ILE A 53 -4.14 -18.69 -0.57
CA ILE A 53 -4.82 -17.73 -1.45
C ILE A 53 -5.19 -16.44 -0.70
N THR A 54 -5.69 -16.56 0.53
CA THR A 54 -6.35 -15.43 1.20
C THR A 54 -5.40 -14.62 2.08
N LEU A 55 -4.55 -15.25 2.88
CA LEU A 55 -3.70 -14.52 3.84
C LEU A 55 -2.69 -13.55 3.18
N PRO A 56 -2.06 -13.84 2.03
CA PRO A 56 -1.17 -12.87 1.38
C PRO A 56 -1.87 -11.59 0.95
N THR A 57 -3.20 -11.63 0.77
CA THR A 57 -4.01 -10.46 0.35
C THR A 57 -4.32 -9.51 1.50
N CYS A 58 -4.19 -9.96 2.76
CA CYS A 58 -4.54 -9.17 3.95
C CYS A 58 -3.57 -8.02 4.25
N PHE A 59 -2.39 -8.00 3.61
CA PHE A 59 -1.37 -6.99 3.82
C PHE A 59 -0.58 -6.74 2.53
N ASN A 60 0.09 -5.60 2.43
CA ASN A 60 0.98 -5.30 1.32
C ASN A 60 2.15 -4.44 1.80
N SER A 61 3.13 -4.23 0.93
CA SER A 61 4.17 -3.22 1.12
C SER A 61 3.51 -1.87 1.44
N TYR A 62 4.11 -1.17 2.38
CA TYR A 62 3.61 0.08 2.91
C TYR A 62 4.79 0.94 3.32
N TRP A 63 4.55 2.23 3.50
CA TRP A 63 5.54 3.13 4.04
C TRP A 63 4.89 4.01 5.10
N ARG A 64 5.75 4.59 5.93
CA ARG A 64 5.36 5.47 7.01
C ARG A 64 6.32 6.65 7.07
N ILE A 65 5.84 7.77 7.54
CA ILE A 65 6.62 8.99 7.69
C ILE A 65 6.28 9.63 9.03
N ASN A 66 7.31 10.19 9.65
CA ASN A 66 7.21 11.07 10.80
C ASN A 66 8.08 12.32 10.55
N GLU A 67 8.28 13.14 11.58
CA GLU A 67 9.04 14.39 11.52
C GLU A 67 10.54 14.21 11.18
N GLU A 68 11.10 13.00 11.28
CA GLU A 68 12.53 12.73 11.13
C GLU A 68 12.86 11.81 9.95
N GLU A 69 11.99 10.84 9.66
CA GLU A 69 12.28 9.76 8.72
C GLU A 69 11.07 9.27 7.94
N VAL A 70 11.36 8.72 6.76
CA VAL A 70 10.49 7.86 5.98
C VAL A 70 10.99 6.43 6.15
N LYS A 71 10.11 5.51 6.55
CA LYS A 71 10.40 4.07 6.56
C LYS A 71 9.53 3.33 5.55
N ILE A 72 10.18 2.61 4.65
CA ILE A 72 9.55 1.74 3.65
C ILE A 72 9.66 0.30 4.14
N THR A 73 8.55 -0.42 4.15
CA THR A 73 8.52 -1.85 4.47
C THR A 73 8.01 -2.61 3.25
N SER A 74 8.89 -3.40 2.65
CA SER A 74 8.63 -4.14 1.42
C SER A 74 8.49 -5.63 1.70
N TYR A 75 7.35 -6.17 1.25
CA TYR A 75 7.09 -7.61 1.24
C TYR A 75 7.45 -8.20 -0.11
N SER A 76 7.72 -9.50 -0.13
CA SER A 76 7.94 -10.23 -1.37
C SER A 76 6.69 -10.24 -2.25
N ASN A 77 6.88 -10.16 -3.57
CA ASN A 77 5.83 -10.39 -4.55
C ASN A 77 5.44 -11.87 -4.66
N ASN A 78 6.26 -12.78 -4.11
CA ASN A 78 5.94 -14.20 -4.05
C ASN A 78 5.08 -14.49 -2.80
N ASP A 79 3.87 -14.99 -2.99
CA ASP A 79 2.91 -15.24 -1.91
C ASP A 79 3.42 -16.22 -0.83
N ALA A 80 4.17 -17.25 -1.22
CA ALA A 80 4.75 -18.19 -0.26
C ALA A 80 5.77 -17.50 0.65
N VAL A 81 6.68 -16.72 0.05
CA VAL A 81 7.69 -15.94 0.80
C VAL A 81 7.01 -14.88 1.65
N LYS A 82 5.97 -14.23 1.13
CA LYS A 82 5.17 -13.22 1.84
C LYS A 82 4.48 -13.80 3.08
N LEU A 83 3.99 -15.03 3.02
CA LEU A 83 3.48 -15.75 4.19
C LEU A 83 4.57 -16.11 5.19
N MET A 84 5.73 -16.57 4.73
CA MET A 84 6.87 -16.80 5.62
C MET A 84 7.31 -15.50 6.32
N GLN A 85 7.24 -14.36 5.62
CA GLN A 85 7.48 -13.03 6.20
C GLN A 85 6.43 -12.65 7.25
N LEU A 86 5.16 -13.02 7.06
CA LEU A 86 4.10 -12.83 8.05
C LEU A 86 4.36 -13.65 9.32
N LEU A 87 4.81 -14.89 9.17
CA LEU A 87 5.10 -15.81 10.28
C LEU A 87 6.45 -15.53 10.97
N GLY A 88 7.23 -14.55 10.50
CA GLY A 88 8.56 -14.25 11.03
C GLY A 88 9.64 -15.26 10.62
N LEU A 89 9.34 -16.17 9.69
CA LEU A 89 10.26 -17.19 9.16
C LEU A 89 11.18 -16.65 8.06
N HIS A 90 10.82 -15.51 7.45
CA HIS A 90 11.63 -14.83 6.45
C HIS A 90 11.71 -13.34 6.75
N LYS A 91 12.87 -12.71 6.46
CA LYS A 91 13.06 -11.28 6.70
C LYS A 91 12.28 -10.46 5.68
N ARG A 92 11.78 -9.31 6.12
CA ARG A 92 11.19 -8.28 5.28
C ARG A 92 12.27 -7.27 4.93
N ASP A 93 12.15 -6.65 3.77
CA ASP A 93 13.03 -5.54 3.43
C ASP A 93 12.51 -4.26 4.10
N GLU A 94 13.40 -3.57 4.80
CA GLU A 94 13.09 -2.35 5.51
C GLU A 94 14.14 -1.30 5.17
N GLN A 95 13.69 -0.19 4.59
CA GLN A 95 14.54 0.93 4.22
C GLN A 95 14.13 2.14 5.05
N VAL A 96 15.10 2.81 5.66
CA VAL A 96 14.90 3.99 6.49
C VAL A 96 15.66 5.15 5.85
N ILE A 97 14.94 6.21 5.53
CA ILE A 97 15.46 7.40 4.87
C ILE A 97 15.22 8.56 5.82
N LYS A 98 16.28 9.17 6.32
CA LYS A 98 16.16 10.40 7.11
C LYS A 98 15.68 11.52 6.20
N LEU A 99 14.69 12.30 6.65
CA LEU A 99 14.20 13.47 5.91
C LEU A 99 15.33 14.45 5.60
N ALA A 100 16.28 14.62 6.53
CA ALA A 100 17.48 15.43 6.30
C ALA A 100 18.34 15.01 5.09
N ASN A 101 18.21 13.77 4.60
CA ASN A 101 18.91 13.29 3.40
C ASN A 101 18.10 13.48 2.10
N ILE A 102 16.84 13.86 2.19
CA ILE A 102 16.02 14.15 1.01
C ILE A 102 16.40 15.54 0.49
N GLU A 103 16.57 15.65 -0.82
CA GLU A 103 16.87 16.90 -1.51
C GLU A 103 15.59 17.54 -2.02
N ASN A 104 14.76 16.77 -2.72
CA ASN A 104 13.48 17.23 -3.24
C ASN A 104 12.42 16.12 -3.19
N ALA A 105 11.16 16.57 -3.13
CA ALA A 105 10.00 15.70 -3.24
C ALA A 105 9.13 16.16 -4.41
N GLU A 106 8.59 15.24 -5.21
CA GLU A 106 7.68 15.56 -6.32
C GLU A 106 6.43 14.70 -6.24
N ILE A 107 5.25 15.32 -6.29
CA ILE A 107 3.98 14.59 -6.41
C ILE A 107 3.57 14.48 -7.87
N ILE A 108 3.29 13.25 -8.31
CA ILE A 108 2.88 12.99 -9.68
C ILE A 108 1.67 12.06 -9.72
N TYR A 109 0.69 12.43 -10.54
CA TYR A 109 -0.41 11.59 -10.96
C TYR A 109 -0.12 11.02 -12.35
N LYS A 110 -0.05 9.69 -12.44
CA LYS A 110 0.15 8.95 -13.69
C LYS A 110 -1.10 8.13 -14.02
N LYS A 111 -1.70 8.43 -15.17
CA LYS A 111 -2.80 7.66 -15.73
C LYS A 111 -2.30 6.27 -16.12
N ASN A 112 -3.09 5.25 -15.82
CA ASN A 112 -2.83 3.91 -16.31
C ASN A 112 -3.42 3.73 -17.72
N ILE A 113 -2.64 3.19 -18.66
CA ILE A 113 -3.12 2.90 -20.02
C ILE A 113 -3.80 1.55 -19.98
N ARG A 114 -5.12 1.53 -20.07
CA ARG A 114 -5.90 0.30 -20.11
C ARG A 114 -5.93 -0.26 -21.52
N ILE A 115 -5.34 -1.44 -21.69
CA ILE A 115 -5.26 -2.13 -22.99
C ILE A 115 -6.45 -3.11 -23.16
N SER A 116 -7.18 -3.40 -22.08
CA SER A 116 -8.28 -4.38 -22.07
C SER A 116 -9.46 -3.90 -21.20
N PRO A 117 -10.72 -4.26 -21.53
CA PRO A 117 -11.89 -4.05 -20.67
C PRO A 117 -11.78 -4.74 -19.30
N VAL A 118 -10.86 -5.71 -19.16
CA VAL A 118 -10.59 -6.45 -17.91
C VAL A 118 -9.38 -5.86 -17.15
N ASP A 119 -8.78 -4.78 -17.66
CA ASP A 119 -7.70 -4.07 -16.97
C ASP A 119 -8.26 -3.09 -15.92
N PHE A 120 -8.48 -3.61 -14.72
CA PHE A 120 -8.98 -2.86 -13.57
C PHE A 120 -7.86 -2.20 -12.75
N ASN A 121 -6.63 -2.14 -13.27
CA ASN A 121 -5.53 -1.53 -12.54
C ASN A 121 -5.80 -0.02 -12.35
N PRO A 122 -5.68 0.50 -11.12
CA PRO A 122 -5.93 1.90 -10.82
C PRO A 122 -4.83 2.78 -11.41
N ASP A 123 -5.12 4.07 -11.49
CA ASP A 123 -4.09 5.08 -11.72
C ASP A 123 -3.16 5.20 -10.53
N TYR A 124 -1.98 5.76 -10.76
CA TYR A 124 -0.93 5.87 -9.77
C TYR A 124 -0.82 7.32 -9.29
N LEU A 125 -1.05 7.52 -8.00
CA LEU A 125 -0.66 8.73 -7.31
C LEU A 125 0.58 8.42 -6.47
N ASN A 126 1.70 9.05 -6.80
CA ASN A 126 2.99 8.75 -6.18
C ASN A 126 3.68 10.04 -5.69
N LEU A 127 4.41 9.88 -4.59
CA LEU A 127 5.40 10.84 -4.10
C LEU A 127 6.79 10.30 -4.45
N TYR A 128 7.52 11.04 -5.26
CA TYR A 128 8.90 10.76 -5.63
C TYR A 128 9.82 11.50 -4.68
N LEU A 129 10.82 10.81 -4.15
CA LEU A 129 11.86 11.41 -3.32
C LEU A 129 13.20 11.20 -3.99
N ASP A 130 13.92 12.29 -4.19
CA ASP A 130 15.33 12.25 -4.59
C ASP A 130 16.18 12.59 -3.36
N THR A 131 17.19 11.79 -3.10
CA THR A 131 18.11 12.00 -1.97
C THR A 131 19.41 12.65 -2.43
N LYS A 132 20.10 13.29 -1.48
CA LYS A 132 21.38 13.99 -1.72
C LYS A 132 22.49 13.07 -2.22
N ASP A 133 22.40 11.77 -1.96
CA ASP A 133 23.30 10.73 -2.48
C ASP A 133 22.87 10.17 -3.85
N GLY A 134 21.86 10.77 -4.49
CA GLY A 134 21.41 10.44 -5.85
C GLY A 134 20.46 9.24 -5.94
N GLN A 135 19.98 8.72 -4.82
CA GLN A 135 19.00 7.63 -4.81
C GLN A 135 17.60 8.18 -5.06
N LYS A 136 16.75 7.35 -5.67
CA LYS A 136 15.38 7.71 -6.03
C LYS A 136 14.40 6.72 -5.43
N TYR A 137 13.39 7.24 -4.77
CA TYR A 137 12.34 6.46 -4.14
C TYR A 137 10.98 6.83 -4.71
N THR A 138 10.15 5.83 -4.98
CA THR A 138 8.76 6.02 -5.41
C THR A 138 7.84 5.51 -4.31
N LEU A 139 7.07 6.41 -3.71
CA LEU A 139 6.14 6.09 -2.64
C LEU A 139 4.72 6.21 -3.16
N SER A 140 3.99 5.10 -3.21
CA SER A 140 2.58 5.15 -3.59
C SER A 140 1.75 5.82 -2.49
N LEU A 141 0.96 6.82 -2.87
CA LEU A 141 0.04 7.52 -1.98
C LEU A 141 -1.32 6.80 -1.88
N GLY A 142 -1.63 5.92 -2.83
CA GLY A 142 -2.92 5.23 -2.89
C GLY A 142 -4.10 6.21 -2.89
N ASN A 143 -5.13 5.93 -2.08
CA ASN A 143 -6.28 6.80 -1.89
C ASN A 143 -6.12 7.67 -0.63
N ILE A 144 -5.09 8.52 -0.62
CA ILE A 144 -4.80 9.42 0.50
C ILE A 144 -5.82 10.56 0.57
N ASP A 145 -6.25 10.92 1.78
CA ASP A 145 -7.05 12.12 2.02
C ASP A 145 -6.16 13.37 2.18
N TYR A 146 -6.73 14.56 1.97
CA TYR A 146 -5.97 15.80 2.07
C TYR A 146 -5.38 16.04 3.46
N GLN A 147 -6.05 15.66 4.55
CA GLN A 147 -5.54 15.92 5.91
C GLN A 147 -4.25 15.15 6.19
N LYS A 148 -4.22 13.86 5.83
CA LYS A 148 -3.00 13.05 5.91
C LYS A 148 -1.91 13.60 5.01
N PHE A 149 -2.28 14.00 3.79
CA PHE A 149 -1.29 14.53 2.85
C PHE A 149 -0.73 15.89 3.28
N ASP A 150 -1.56 16.77 3.84
CA ASP A 150 -1.13 18.06 4.41
C ASP A 150 -0.13 17.85 5.57
N THR A 151 -0.35 16.83 6.40
CA THR A 151 0.59 16.45 7.46
C THR A 151 1.94 15.99 6.88
N ILE A 152 1.93 15.21 5.78
CA ILE A 152 3.16 14.81 5.07
C ILE A 152 3.88 16.04 4.51
N ILE A 153 3.15 16.98 3.91
CA ILE A 153 3.71 18.24 3.40
C ILE A 153 4.36 19.04 4.52
N GLN A 154 3.74 19.09 5.71
CA GLN A 154 4.31 19.76 6.88
C GLN A 154 5.65 19.13 7.29
N PHE A 155 5.73 17.80 7.42
CA PHE A 155 6.99 17.13 7.77
C PHE A 155 8.12 17.40 6.75
N LEU A 156 7.78 17.43 5.45
CA LEU A 156 8.74 17.78 4.41
C LEU A 156 9.20 19.24 4.57
N LYS A 157 8.27 20.17 4.76
CA LYS A 157 8.55 21.61 4.91
C LYS A 157 9.40 21.92 6.14
N ASP A 158 9.12 21.26 7.27
CA ASP A 158 9.87 21.44 8.51
C ASP A 158 11.33 20.99 8.36
N ASN A 159 11.58 20.05 7.45
CA ASN A 159 12.92 19.59 7.06
C ASN A 159 13.50 20.37 5.85
N GLN A 160 12.90 21.51 5.48
CA GLN A 160 13.33 22.37 4.37
C GLN A 160 13.29 21.67 2.99
N ILE A 161 12.45 20.64 2.84
CA ILE A 161 12.25 19.94 1.57
C ILE A 161 11.10 20.61 0.83
N GLU A 162 11.37 21.10 -0.37
CA GLU A 162 10.32 21.64 -1.24
C GLU A 162 9.53 20.51 -1.90
N LEU A 163 8.19 20.58 -1.81
CA LEU A 163 7.31 19.71 -2.58
C LEU A 163 7.01 20.35 -3.95
N ILE A 164 7.50 19.72 -5.00
CA ILE A 164 7.24 20.08 -6.38
C ILE A 164 5.87 19.50 -6.77
N ASP A 165 4.93 20.38 -7.10
CA ASP A 165 3.60 20.03 -7.61
C ASP A 165 3.32 20.73 -8.94
N LYS A 166 3.85 20.16 -10.03
CA LYS A 166 3.65 20.72 -11.39
C LYS A 166 2.22 20.52 -11.91
N GLN A 167 1.45 19.60 -11.31
CA GLN A 167 0.13 19.19 -11.79
C GLN A 167 -1.02 19.82 -10.97
N GLY A 168 -0.72 20.62 -9.94
CA GLY A 168 -1.71 21.22 -9.04
C GLY A 168 -2.48 20.21 -8.20
N ILE A 169 -1.90 19.02 -7.96
CA ILE A 169 -2.54 17.91 -7.24
C ILE A 169 -2.88 18.30 -5.80
N VAL A 170 -2.01 19.05 -5.13
CA VAL A 170 -2.22 19.50 -3.74
C VAL A 170 -3.52 20.32 -3.65
N GLN A 171 -3.73 21.24 -4.59
CA GLN A 171 -4.94 22.07 -4.63
C GLN A 171 -6.18 21.23 -4.95
N LEU A 172 -6.08 20.27 -5.88
CA LEU A 172 -7.18 19.37 -6.20
C LEU A 172 -7.59 18.51 -5.00
N LEU A 173 -6.63 17.98 -4.24
CA LEU A 173 -6.89 17.23 -3.01
C LEU A 173 -7.53 18.12 -1.94
N ARG A 174 -7.04 19.35 -1.76
CA ARG A 174 -7.61 20.33 -0.82
C ARG A 174 -9.07 20.64 -1.12
N GLU A 175 -9.43 20.76 -2.40
CA GLU A 175 -10.79 20.99 -2.87
C GLU A 175 -11.66 19.71 -2.91
N ASN A 176 -11.13 18.58 -2.44
CA ASN A 176 -11.77 17.26 -2.51
C ASN A 176 -12.21 16.88 -3.94
N LYS A 177 -11.45 17.34 -4.95
CA LYS A 177 -11.69 17.00 -6.35
C LYS A 177 -11.17 15.60 -6.65
N ASN A 178 -11.98 14.84 -7.37
CA ASN A 178 -11.62 13.51 -7.82
C ASN A 178 -10.51 13.59 -8.89
N LEU A 179 -9.29 13.18 -8.53
CA LEU A 179 -8.12 13.23 -9.43
C LEU A 179 -8.35 12.42 -10.71
N PHE A 180 -8.97 11.25 -10.60
CA PHE A 180 -9.29 10.43 -11.76
C PHE A 180 -10.14 11.18 -12.78
N THR A 181 -11.24 11.79 -12.34
CA THR A 181 -12.15 12.57 -13.17
C THR A 181 -11.45 13.77 -13.79
N HIS A 182 -10.62 14.46 -13.01
CA HIS A 182 -9.86 15.62 -13.46
C HIS A 182 -8.87 15.27 -14.59
N PHE A 183 -8.06 14.22 -14.40
CA PHE A 183 -7.05 13.83 -15.38
C PHE A 183 -7.61 13.05 -16.59
N HIS A 184 -8.83 12.51 -16.49
CA HIS A 184 -9.49 11.75 -17.58
C HIS A 184 -10.58 12.53 -18.35
N ASN A 185 -10.87 13.79 -17.98
CA ASN A 185 -11.70 14.73 -18.76
C ASN A 185 -13.00 14.12 -19.36
N LYS A 186 -13.81 13.43 -18.54
CA LYS A 186 -15.15 12.86 -18.85
C LYS A 186 -15.28 11.96 -20.09
N LYS A 187 -14.27 11.81 -20.95
CA LYS A 187 -14.30 10.93 -22.14
C LYS A 187 -13.79 9.55 -21.77
N TRP A 188 -14.60 8.83 -20.99
CA TRP A 188 -14.66 7.38 -21.12
C TRP A 188 -15.40 7.08 -22.42
N THR A 189 -14.67 7.07 -23.54
CA THR A 189 -15.14 6.32 -24.70
C THR A 189 -14.42 5.00 -24.66
N ALA A 190 -15.13 3.98 -24.17
CA ALA A 190 -14.86 2.62 -24.63
C ALA A 190 -14.87 2.69 -26.17
N VAL A 191 -13.74 2.34 -26.78
CA VAL A 191 -13.69 2.01 -28.20
C VAL A 191 -14.11 0.56 -28.32
#